data_AF-V7PI53-F1
#
_entry.id   AF-V7PI53-F1
#
_cell.length_a   1.000
_cell.length_b   1.000
_cell.length_c   1.000
_cell.angle_alpha   90.00
_cell.angle_beta   90.00
_cell.angle_gamma   90.00
#
_symmetry.space_group_name_H-M   'P 1'
#
loop_
_entity.id
_entity.type
_entity.pdbx_description
1 polymer ?
#
loop_
_entity_poly.entity_id
_entity_poly.type
_entity_poly.pdbx_seq_one_letter_code
_entity_poly.pdbx_strand_id
1 'polypeptide(L)'
;MEPNDDNIIHFSEDNNKTEKQKIIIILEGACLQLIEIKPYIYELANNTKHKNILLKGKNEDNIKNYRPDILHQCLIHLLESPLNKYGMLQIYIKTHDNQLFYVSPHLKIPKTYDQFESLMVTFLRKYKIKANEKNIYLLKIIKNDYNNILPINGKKIALSLKGEKVNLPDYVQNFKDEKIPITFFIGAVAYSNPTMNLDIIDQSISISEFSLSAATCCSSICSEFENLWKLF
;
A
#
# COMPACT_ATOMS: atom_id res chain seq x y z
N MET A 1 -24.60 7.34 -26.57
CA MET A 1 -24.09 6.07 -26.00
C MET A 1 -23.64 6.41 -24.59
N GLU A 2 -24.46 6.04 -23.62
CA GLU A 2 -24.19 6.26 -22.20
C GLU A 2 -22.94 5.46 -21.78
N PRO A 3 -22.13 5.95 -20.83
CA PRO A 3 -20.97 5.22 -20.35
C PRO A 3 -21.42 4.01 -19.52
N ASN A 4 -20.97 2.81 -19.89
CA ASN A 4 -21.20 1.57 -19.15
C ASN A 4 -20.88 1.71 -17.65
N ASP A 5 -21.86 1.39 -16.80
CA ASP A 5 -21.81 1.35 -15.34
C ASP A 5 -20.91 0.25 -14.73
N ASP A 6 -20.18 -0.52 -15.56
CA ASP A 6 -19.32 -1.64 -15.13
C ASP A 6 -18.05 -1.21 -14.35
N ASN A 7 -17.83 0.09 -14.14
CA ASN A 7 -16.71 0.63 -13.36
C ASN A 7 -17.05 0.95 -11.90
N ILE A 8 -18.30 0.79 -11.50
CA ILE A 8 -18.70 0.91 -10.10
C ILE A 8 -18.66 -0.49 -9.49
N ILE A 9 -17.53 -0.85 -8.88
CA ILE A 9 -17.58 -1.91 -7.88
C ILE A 9 -18.35 -1.30 -6.71
N HIS A 10 -19.56 -1.80 -6.45
CA HIS A 10 -20.20 -1.65 -5.15
C HIS A 10 -19.30 -2.32 -4.10
N PHE A 11 -18.36 -1.56 -3.52
CA PHE A 11 -17.49 -1.98 -2.42
C PHE A 11 -18.27 -2.27 -1.11
N SER A 12 -19.61 -2.28 -1.18
CA SER A 12 -20.53 -2.52 -0.09
C SER A 12 -20.97 -3.98 0.07
N GLU A 13 -20.81 -4.87 -0.91
CA GLU A 13 -21.36 -6.24 -0.76
C GLU A 13 -20.46 -7.21 0.03
N ASP A 14 -19.14 -7.05 -0.01
CA ASP A 14 -18.21 -7.85 0.81
C ASP A 14 -17.83 -7.16 2.14
N ASN A 15 -17.94 -5.84 2.22
CA ASN A 15 -17.73 -5.13 3.48
C ASN A 15 -18.89 -5.27 4.47
N ASN A 16 -20.11 -5.49 3.98
CA ASN A 16 -21.29 -5.64 4.85
C ASN A 16 -21.51 -7.07 5.37
N LYS A 17 -20.72 -8.07 4.93
CA LYS A 17 -20.90 -9.47 5.37
C LYS A 17 -20.01 -9.89 6.52
N THR A 18 -19.08 -9.04 6.96
CA THR A 18 -18.24 -9.33 8.14
C THR A 18 -18.17 -8.12 9.05
N GLU A 19 -18.88 -8.17 10.19
CA GLU A 19 -18.84 -7.21 11.31
C GLU A 19 -17.47 -7.15 12.02
N LYS A 20 -16.37 -7.46 11.32
CA LYS A 20 -15.04 -7.47 11.91
C LYS A 20 -14.43 -6.08 11.80
N GLN A 21 -13.83 -5.61 12.90
CA GLN A 21 -12.96 -4.44 12.89
C GLN A 21 -11.86 -4.64 11.84
N LYS A 22 -11.57 -3.59 11.07
CA LYS A 22 -10.55 -3.61 10.01
C LYS A 22 -9.61 -2.43 10.15
N ILE A 23 -8.34 -2.66 9.80
CA ILE A 23 -7.37 -1.60 9.55
C ILE A 23 -7.17 -1.47 8.04
N ILE A 24 -7.08 -0.23 7.58
CA ILE A 24 -6.74 0.09 6.19
C ILE A 24 -5.31 0.63 6.18
N ILE A 25 -4.45 0.05 5.35
CA ILE A 25 -3.09 0.55 5.13
C ILE A 25 -2.98 1.04 3.69
N ILE A 26 -2.59 2.30 3.54
CA ILE A 26 -2.31 2.93 2.26
C ILE A 26 -0.80 3.17 2.16
N LEU A 27 -0.17 2.46 1.23
CA LEU A 27 1.24 2.63 0.89
C LEU A 27 1.40 3.77 -0.11
N GLU A 28 1.92 4.91 0.35
CA GLU A 28 1.93 6.18 -0.37
C GLU A 28 3.25 6.41 -1.13
N GLY A 29 3.15 6.94 -2.36
CA GLY A 29 4.30 7.29 -3.19
C GLY A 29 5.09 6.12 -3.79
N ALA A 30 4.54 4.90 -3.81
CA ALA A 30 5.26 3.73 -4.32
C ALA A 30 5.74 3.94 -5.77
N CYS A 31 7.03 3.69 -6.02
CA CYS A 31 7.61 3.87 -7.36
C CYS A 31 7.50 2.59 -8.18
N LEU A 32 6.54 2.56 -9.11
CA LEU A 32 6.27 1.44 -10.02
C LEU A 32 6.28 1.94 -11.48
N GLN A 33 7.46 2.28 -11.99
CA GLN A 33 7.64 2.76 -13.35
C GLN A 33 8.07 1.60 -14.26
N LEU A 34 7.36 1.40 -15.38
CA LEU A 34 7.83 0.49 -16.43
C LEU A 34 8.93 1.16 -17.26
N ILE A 35 9.99 0.40 -17.55
CA ILE A 35 11.02 0.76 -18.52
C ILE A 35 11.16 -0.34 -19.56
N GLU A 36 11.49 0.05 -20.78
CA GLU A 36 11.79 -0.89 -21.87
C GLU A 36 13.30 -1.09 -21.95
N ILE A 37 13.76 -2.31 -21.71
CA ILE A 37 15.21 -2.65 -21.74
C ILE A 37 15.66 -3.11 -23.12
N LYS A 38 14.75 -3.72 -23.88
CA LYS A 38 14.89 -4.22 -25.25
C LYS A 38 13.50 -4.16 -25.91
N PRO A 39 13.41 -4.18 -27.25
CA PRO A 39 12.12 -4.18 -27.94
C PRO A 39 11.14 -5.18 -27.32
N TYR A 40 10.02 -4.66 -26.80
CA TYR A 40 8.93 -5.42 -26.16
C TYR A 40 9.25 -6.10 -24.82
N ILE A 41 10.44 -5.90 -24.26
CA ILE A 41 10.84 -6.45 -22.96
C ILE A 41 10.83 -5.31 -21.93
N TYR A 42 9.90 -5.43 -20.98
CA TYR A 42 9.67 -4.43 -19.95
C TYR A 42 10.06 -4.95 -18.57
N GLU A 43 10.65 -4.07 -17.79
CA GLU A 43 11.01 -4.32 -16.39
C GLU A 43 10.58 -3.14 -15.52
N LEU A 44 10.61 -3.31 -14.20
CA LEU A 44 10.43 -2.18 -13.29
C LEU A 44 11.71 -1.36 -13.21
N ALA A 45 11.57 -0.04 -13.27
CA ALA A 45 12.68 0.87 -13.02
C ALA A 45 13.27 0.58 -11.64
N ASN A 46 14.58 0.38 -11.60
CA ASN A 46 15.32 0.05 -10.39
C ASN A 46 16.64 0.83 -10.40
N ASN A 47 16.93 1.52 -9.30
CA ASN A 47 18.06 2.43 -9.21
C ASN A 47 19.43 1.74 -9.31
N THR A 48 19.50 0.44 -9.04
CA THR A 48 20.71 -0.36 -9.06
C THR A 48 20.86 -1.05 -10.41
N LYS A 49 19.82 -1.79 -10.85
CA LYS A 49 19.82 -2.55 -12.11
C LYS A 49 19.83 -1.65 -13.35
N HIS A 50 19.15 -0.50 -13.28
CA HIS A 50 18.85 0.33 -14.46
C HIS A 50 19.55 1.69 -14.46
N LYS A 51 20.57 1.88 -13.62
CA LYS A 51 21.27 3.17 -13.44
C LYS A 51 21.66 3.83 -14.76
N ASN A 52 22.30 3.10 -15.67
CA ASN A 52 22.80 3.64 -16.95
C ASN A 52 21.69 4.11 -17.90
N ILE A 53 20.53 3.43 -17.88
CA ILE A 53 19.38 3.79 -18.71
C ILE A 53 18.68 5.00 -18.10
N LEU A 54 18.52 5.02 -16.78
CA LEU A 54 17.85 6.09 -16.04
C LEU A 54 18.61 7.42 -16.08
N LEU A 55 19.95 7.40 -16.10
CA LEU A 55 20.81 8.59 -16.20
C LEU A 55 20.66 9.34 -17.52
N LYS A 56 20.26 8.67 -18.61
CA LYS A 56 20.14 9.30 -19.93
C LYS A 56 18.93 10.23 -20.07
N GLY A 57 18.07 10.33 -19.06
CA GLY A 57 16.83 11.10 -19.16
C GLY A 57 16.32 11.77 -17.89
N LYS A 58 17.02 11.72 -16.75
CA LYS A 58 16.56 12.30 -15.47
C LYS A 58 17.71 12.79 -14.59
N ASN A 59 17.42 13.76 -13.70
CA ASN A 59 18.31 14.19 -12.62
C ASN A 59 18.65 13.03 -11.67
N GLU A 60 19.90 12.97 -11.20
CA GLU A 60 20.40 11.88 -10.33
C GLU A 60 19.57 11.67 -9.06
N ASP A 61 19.00 12.73 -8.49
CA ASP A 61 18.17 12.63 -7.28
C ASP A 61 16.85 11.88 -7.51
N ASN A 62 16.28 11.95 -8.72
CA ASN A 62 15.09 11.17 -9.06
C ASN A 62 15.41 9.68 -9.20
N ILE A 63 16.66 9.34 -9.52
CA ILE A 63 17.06 7.94 -9.73
C ILE A 63 17.03 7.16 -8.42
N LYS A 64 17.37 7.81 -7.31
CA LYS A 64 17.39 7.22 -5.97
C LYS A 64 16.02 6.65 -5.55
N ASN A 65 14.93 7.18 -6.10
CA ASN A 65 13.56 6.79 -5.76
C ASN A 65 13.02 5.57 -6.52
N TYR A 66 13.72 5.05 -7.54
CA TYR A 66 13.35 3.81 -8.23
C TYR A 66 13.68 2.59 -7.37
N ARG A 67 12.90 2.40 -6.30
CA ARG A 67 13.08 1.35 -5.30
C ARG A 67 11.79 0.53 -5.13
N PRO A 68 11.35 -0.19 -6.19
CA PRO A 68 10.17 -1.06 -6.13
C PRO A 68 10.30 -2.18 -5.08
N ASP A 69 11.52 -2.50 -4.65
CA ASP A 69 11.81 -3.44 -3.56
C ASP A 69 11.22 -2.98 -2.21
N ILE A 70 11.07 -1.67 -1.97
CA ILE A 70 10.45 -1.17 -0.73
C ILE A 70 8.98 -1.61 -0.67
N LEU A 71 8.25 -1.45 -1.77
CA LEU A 71 6.86 -1.91 -1.88
C LEU A 71 6.79 -3.44 -1.73
N HIS A 72 7.70 -4.17 -2.38
CA HIS A 72 7.78 -5.63 -2.26
C HIS A 72 7.87 -6.08 -0.80
N GLN A 73 8.80 -5.49 -0.05
CA GLN A 73 8.96 -5.80 1.38
C GLN A 73 7.72 -5.42 2.19
N CYS A 74 7.11 -4.26 1.94
CA CYS A 74 5.87 -3.88 2.63
C CYS A 74 4.76 -4.91 2.39
N LEU A 75 4.55 -5.32 1.14
CA LEU A 75 3.51 -6.28 0.79
C LEU A 75 3.75 -7.67 1.40
N ILE A 76 5.00 -8.12 1.51
CA ILE A 76 5.34 -9.35 2.25
C ILE A 76 4.84 -9.25 3.69
N HIS A 77 5.28 -8.23 4.43
CA HIS A 77 4.94 -8.10 5.85
C HIS A 77 3.44 -7.92 6.07
N LEU A 78 2.77 -7.13 5.23
CA LEU A 78 1.33 -6.92 5.32
C LEU A 78 0.54 -8.19 5.00
N LEU A 79 0.83 -8.87 3.88
CA LEU A 79 0.05 -10.03 3.44
C LEU A 79 0.33 -11.30 4.25
N GLU A 80 1.52 -11.42 4.85
CA GLU A 80 1.87 -12.51 5.77
C GLU A 80 1.40 -12.26 7.21
N SER A 81 1.04 -11.03 7.58
CA SER A 81 0.55 -10.70 8.92
C SER A 81 -0.68 -11.54 9.32
N PRO A 82 -0.76 -12.01 10.58
CA PRO A 82 -1.97 -12.59 11.16
C PRO A 82 -3.19 -11.69 10.94
N LEU A 83 -3.03 -10.38 11.08
CA LEU A 83 -4.10 -9.41 10.82
C LEU A 83 -4.75 -9.60 9.45
N ASN A 84 -3.93 -9.81 8.41
CA ASN A 84 -4.42 -10.14 7.07
C ASN A 84 -5.05 -11.54 7.02
N LYS A 85 -4.47 -12.54 7.69
CA LYS A 85 -5.03 -13.91 7.72
C LYS A 85 -6.41 -13.98 8.37
N TYR A 86 -6.67 -13.14 9.37
CA TYR A 86 -7.98 -13.00 10.02
C TYR A 86 -9.00 -12.19 9.20
N GLY A 87 -8.58 -11.59 8.08
CA GLY A 87 -9.42 -10.76 7.22
C GLY A 87 -9.66 -9.36 7.77
N MET A 88 -8.79 -8.89 8.66
CA MET A 88 -8.91 -7.60 9.37
C MET A 88 -7.98 -6.52 8.79
N LEU A 89 -7.35 -6.78 7.64
CA LEU A 89 -6.47 -5.84 6.95
C LEU A 89 -6.96 -5.60 5.53
N GLN A 90 -6.95 -4.33 5.12
CA GLN A 90 -7.20 -3.90 3.75
C GLN A 90 -6.04 -3.05 3.26
N ILE A 91 -5.54 -3.36 2.06
CA ILE A 91 -4.28 -2.77 1.56
C ILE A 91 -4.57 -2.03 0.27
N TYR A 92 -4.11 -0.78 0.21
CA TYR A 92 -4.06 0.02 -1.01
C TYR A 92 -2.65 0.53 -1.26
N ILE A 93 -2.34 0.76 -2.53
CA ILE A 93 -1.08 1.36 -2.94
C ILE A 93 -1.40 2.59 -3.76
N LYS A 94 -0.81 3.71 -3.38
CA LYS A 94 -0.81 4.93 -4.15
C LYS A 94 0.58 5.11 -4.75
N THR A 95 0.66 5.12 -6.07
CA THR A 95 1.94 5.26 -6.76
C THR A 95 2.37 6.72 -6.91
N HIS A 96 3.66 6.93 -7.13
CA HIS A 96 4.24 8.26 -7.38
C HIS A 96 3.63 9.00 -8.59
N ASP A 97 3.10 8.26 -9.58
CA ASP A 97 2.41 8.76 -10.77
C ASP A 97 0.88 8.84 -10.56
N ASN A 98 0.46 8.89 -9.29
CA ASN A 98 -0.92 9.14 -8.88
C ASN A 98 -1.92 8.05 -9.32
N GLN A 99 -1.49 6.79 -9.46
CA GLN A 99 -2.40 5.66 -9.64
C GLN A 99 -2.76 5.05 -8.28
N LEU A 100 -3.98 4.53 -8.14
CA LEU A 100 -4.45 3.89 -6.92
C LEU A 100 -4.78 2.43 -7.19
N PHE A 101 -4.15 1.53 -6.42
CA PHE A 101 -4.28 0.09 -6.57
C PHE A 101 -4.94 -0.52 -5.36
N TYR A 102 -5.89 -1.41 -5.62
CA TYR A 102 -6.40 -2.35 -4.63
C TYR A 102 -5.53 -3.62 -4.62
N VAL A 103 -5.18 -4.07 -3.41
CA VAL A 103 -4.49 -5.34 -3.19
C VAL A 103 -5.42 -6.28 -2.41
N SER A 104 -5.72 -7.43 -3.00
CA SER A 104 -6.54 -8.44 -2.33
C SER A 104 -5.80 -9.07 -1.15
N PRO A 105 -6.47 -9.31 -0.01
CA PRO A 105 -5.88 -10.05 1.12
C PRO A 105 -5.50 -11.49 0.74
N HIS A 106 -6.06 -12.02 -0.34
CA HIS A 106 -5.78 -13.36 -0.88
C HIS A 106 -4.61 -13.39 -1.88
N LEU A 107 -4.01 -12.24 -2.21
CA LEU A 107 -2.84 -12.21 -3.08
C LEU A 107 -1.68 -12.94 -2.41
N LYS A 108 -1.19 -14.00 -3.08
CA LYS A 108 0.09 -14.64 -2.72
C LYS A 108 1.21 -13.82 -3.34
N ILE A 109 1.78 -12.90 -2.58
CA ILE A 109 2.91 -12.10 -3.03
C ILE A 109 4.15 -13.00 -3.21
N PRO A 110 4.87 -12.91 -4.34
CA PRO A 110 6.09 -13.67 -4.53
C PRO A 110 7.16 -13.29 -3.51
N LYS A 111 7.92 -14.28 -3.02
CA LYS A 111 8.94 -14.07 -1.98
C LYS A 111 10.25 -13.51 -2.54
N THR A 112 10.58 -13.83 -3.79
CA THR A 112 11.76 -13.27 -4.47
C THR A 112 11.39 -12.03 -5.25
N TYR A 113 12.31 -11.07 -5.33
CA TYR A 113 12.09 -9.82 -6.04
C TYR A 113 11.85 -10.04 -7.54
N ASP A 114 12.57 -10.94 -8.20
CA ASP A 114 12.41 -11.17 -9.66
C ASP A 114 11.01 -11.68 -10.02
N GLN A 115 10.42 -12.52 -9.18
CA GLN A 115 9.05 -12.99 -9.37
C GLN A 115 8.03 -11.89 -9.08
N PHE A 116 8.29 -11.06 -8.06
CA PHE A 116 7.49 -9.87 -7.78
C PHE A 116 7.53 -8.87 -8.94
N GLU A 117 8.70 -8.60 -9.50
CA GLU A 117 8.91 -7.73 -10.66
C GLU A 117 8.09 -8.25 -11.85
N SER A 118 8.18 -9.54 -12.15
CA SER A 118 7.40 -10.19 -13.21
C SER A 118 5.88 -10.04 -13.01
N LEU A 119 5.40 -10.22 -11.78
CA LEU A 119 4.01 -10.03 -11.40
C LEU A 119 3.56 -8.58 -11.62
N MET A 120 4.35 -7.60 -11.15
CA MET A 120 4.03 -6.19 -11.25
C MET A 120 4.09 -5.69 -12.69
N VAL A 121 5.05 -6.13 -13.51
CA VAL A 121 5.09 -5.82 -14.95
C VAL A 121 3.82 -6.34 -15.62
N THR A 122 3.40 -7.56 -15.30
CA THR A 122 2.16 -8.14 -15.82
C THR A 122 0.94 -7.33 -15.38
N PHE A 123 0.88 -6.94 -14.10
CA PHE A 123 -0.19 -6.12 -13.55
C PHE A 123 -0.29 -4.76 -14.22
N LEU A 124 0.82 -4.01 -14.31
CA LEU A 124 0.85 -2.67 -14.90
C LEU A 124 0.48 -2.67 -16.39
N ARG A 125 0.79 -3.74 -17.12
CA ARG A 125 0.37 -3.89 -18.53
C ARG A 125 -1.11 -4.25 -18.69
N LYS A 126 -1.66 -5.05 -17.78
CA LYS A 126 -3.05 -5.54 -17.86
C LYS A 126 -4.06 -4.70 -17.07
N TYR A 127 -3.58 -3.83 -16.17
CA TYR A 127 -4.32 -3.04 -15.18
C TYR A 127 -5.16 -3.84 -14.16
N LYS A 128 -5.11 -5.18 -14.25
CA LYS A 128 -5.80 -6.11 -13.35
C LYS A 128 -5.12 -7.47 -13.37
N ILE A 129 -5.16 -8.15 -12.23
CA ILE A 129 -4.85 -9.58 -12.09
C ILE A 129 -6.04 -10.24 -11.41
N LYS A 130 -6.48 -11.38 -11.94
CA LYS A 130 -7.58 -12.18 -11.40
C LYS A 130 -7.07 -13.55 -10.94
N ALA A 131 -7.72 -14.13 -9.94
CA ALA A 131 -7.55 -15.53 -9.60
C ALA A 131 -8.11 -16.41 -10.72
N ASN A 132 -7.40 -17.48 -11.07
CA ASN A 132 -7.76 -18.38 -12.18
C ASN A 132 -9.16 -18.98 -12.04
N GLU A 133 -9.62 -19.23 -10.82
CA GLU A 133 -10.80 -20.07 -10.56
C GLU A 133 -12.07 -19.30 -10.23
N LYS A 134 -11.99 -18.01 -9.84
CA LYS A 134 -13.13 -17.34 -9.18
C LYS A 134 -13.53 -15.97 -9.74
N ASN A 135 -12.94 -15.50 -10.84
CA ASN A 135 -13.15 -14.13 -11.35
C ASN A 135 -12.91 -13.02 -10.30
N ILE A 136 -12.22 -13.35 -9.20
CA ILE A 136 -11.87 -12.45 -8.10
C ILE A 136 -10.64 -11.66 -8.50
N TYR A 137 -10.65 -10.34 -8.30
CA TYR A 137 -9.49 -9.48 -8.52
C TYR A 137 -8.48 -9.66 -7.38
N LEU A 138 -7.23 -9.97 -7.72
CA LEU A 138 -6.10 -10.02 -6.79
C LEU A 138 -5.36 -8.68 -6.73
N LEU A 139 -5.24 -8.02 -7.87
CA LEU A 139 -4.73 -6.66 -8.02
C LEU A 139 -5.60 -5.94 -9.03
N LYS A 140 -5.97 -4.69 -8.75
CA LYS A 140 -6.79 -3.89 -9.67
C LYS A 140 -6.45 -2.41 -9.54
N ILE A 141 -6.27 -1.72 -10.66
CA ILE A 141 -6.30 -0.24 -10.67
C ILE A 141 -7.74 0.22 -10.44
N ILE A 142 -7.92 1.10 -9.48
CA ILE A 142 -9.22 1.68 -9.12
C ILE A 142 -9.22 3.18 -9.40
N LYS A 143 -10.42 3.80 -9.36
CA LYS A 143 -10.56 5.25 -9.54
C LYS A 143 -9.67 5.95 -8.52
N ASN A 144 -8.86 6.88 -9.00
CA ASN A 144 -7.96 7.67 -8.18
C ASN A 144 -8.74 8.72 -7.38
N ASP A 145 -9.34 8.29 -6.27
CA ASP A 145 -10.08 9.15 -5.37
C ASP A 145 -10.19 8.45 -4.02
N TYR A 146 -9.57 9.05 -3.00
CA TYR A 146 -9.53 8.49 -1.65
C TYR A 146 -10.94 8.32 -1.06
N ASN A 147 -11.91 9.14 -1.45
CA ASN A 147 -13.28 9.05 -0.93
C ASN A 147 -13.94 7.69 -1.24
N ASN A 148 -13.47 6.98 -2.28
CA ASN A 148 -14.00 5.65 -2.63
C ASN A 148 -13.44 4.52 -1.76
N ILE A 149 -12.33 4.75 -1.05
CA ILE A 149 -11.65 3.72 -0.26
C ILE A 149 -11.60 4.03 1.23
N LEU A 150 -11.76 5.31 1.59
CA LEU A 150 -11.75 5.74 2.97
C LEU A 150 -13.14 5.56 3.60
N PRO A 151 -13.20 5.04 4.84
CA PRO A 151 -14.44 4.95 5.58
C PRO A 151 -14.93 6.34 5.97
N ILE A 152 -16.25 6.54 5.88
CA ILE A 152 -16.91 7.77 6.31
C ILE A 152 -16.62 7.98 7.80
N ASN A 153 -16.15 9.18 8.16
CA ASN A 153 -15.74 9.56 9.53
C ASN A 153 -14.61 8.72 10.14
N GLY A 154 -13.90 7.91 9.34
CA GLY A 154 -12.75 7.16 9.83
C GLY A 154 -11.52 8.04 10.03
N LYS A 155 -10.73 7.69 11.04
CA LYS A 155 -9.48 8.38 11.38
C LYS A 155 -8.40 8.06 10.32
N LYS A 156 -7.69 9.10 9.88
CA LYS A 156 -6.68 9.08 8.82
C LYS A 156 -5.35 9.52 9.42
N ILE A 157 -4.48 8.55 9.70
CA ILE A 157 -3.25 8.75 10.47
C ILE A 157 -2.05 8.52 9.55
N ALA A 158 -1.15 9.49 9.44
CA ALA A 158 0.10 9.34 8.70
C ALA A 158 1.26 9.00 9.62
N LEU A 159 2.12 8.06 9.20
CA LEU A 159 3.40 7.81 9.85
C LEU A 159 4.48 8.71 9.24
N SER A 160 5.16 9.48 10.07
CA SER A 160 6.29 10.32 9.69
C SER A 160 7.23 10.52 10.87
N LEU A 161 8.54 10.53 10.62
CA LEU A 161 9.56 10.89 11.62
C LEU A 161 9.37 12.30 12.18
N LYS A 162 8.75 13.20 11.40
CA LYS A 162 8.44 14.59 11.81
C LYS A 162 7.08 14.72 12.51
N GLY A 163 6.32 13.63 12.62
CA GLY A 163 5.03 13.63 13.30
C GLY A 163 5.18 13.73 14.82
N GLU A 164 4.05 13.84 15.50
CA GLU A 164 3.98 13.82 16.96
C GLU A 164 4.53 12.48 17.49
N LYS A 165 5.52 12.52 18.38
CA LYS A 165 6.09 11.30 18.96
C LYS A 165 5.04 10.60 19.82
N VAL A 166 4.79 9.33 19.54
CA VAL A 166 3.87 8.51 20.32
C VAL A 166 4.52 7.19 20.75
N ASN A 167 4.14 6.71 21.93
CA ASN A 167 4.33 5.31 22.28
C ASN A 167 3.26 4.51 21.53
N LEU A 168 3.65 3.71 20.53
CA LEU A 168 2.68 3.05 19.65
C LEU A 168 1.74 2.07 20.39
N PRO A 169 2.22 1.19 21.30
CA PRO A 169 1.35 0.34 22.12
C PRO A 169 0.27 1.11 22.89
N ASP A 170 0.63 2.21 23.55
CA ASP A 170 -0.31 3.06 24.29
C ASP A 170 -1.25 3.80 23.33
N TYR A 171 -0.71 4.28 22.21
CA TYR A 171 -1.45 5.04 21.21
C TYR A 171 -2.58 4.21 20.58
N VAL A 172 -2.34 2.93 20.27
CA VAL A 172 -3.37 2.08 19.67
C VAL A 172 -4.51 1.74 20.64
N GLN A 173 -4.31 1.86 21.96
CA GLN A 173 -5.39 1.66 22.94
C GLN A 173 -6.54 2.65 22.77
N ASN A 174 -6.26 3.85 22.23
CA ASN A 174 -7.29 4.85 21.90
C ASN A 174 -8.29 4.37 20.84
N PHE A 175 -8.00 3.23 20.19
CA PHE A 175 -8.79 2.65 19.12
C PHE A 175 -9.46 1.33 19.49
N LYS A 176 -9.33 0.88 20.75
CA LYS A 176 -9.86 -0.40 21.21
C LYS A 176 -11.35 -0.57 20.93
N ASP A 177 -12.13 0.47 21.22
CA ASP A 177 -13.58 0.48 21.07
C ASP A 177 -14.03 1.16 19.76
N GLU A 178 -13.08 1.50 18.88
CA GLU A 178 -13.38 2.12 17.59
C GLU A 178 -14.06 1.10 16.67
N LYS A 179 -15.23 1.49 16.14
CA LYS A 179 -16.01 0.64 15.23
C LYS A 179 -15.75 0.98 13.78
N ILE A 180 -15.37 2.23 13.51
CA ILE A 180 -15.07 2.69 12.16
C ILE A 180 -13.63 2.30 11.82
N PRO A 181 -13.37 1.67 10.65
CA PRO A 181 -12.01 1.31 10.27
C PRO A 181 -11.06 2.50 10.29
N ILE A 182 -9.86 2.27 10.80
CA ILE A 182 -8.81 3.29 10.88
C ILE A 182 -7.88 3.13 9.69
N THR A 183 -7.52 4.27 9.08
CA THR A 183 -6.61 4.29 7.94
C THR A 183 -5.24 4.80 8.34
N PHE A 184 -4.21 4.00 8.09
CA PHE A 184 -2.82 4.38 8.24
C PHE A 184 -2.17 4.62 6.87
N PHE A 185 -1.51 5.77 6.73
CA PHE A 185 -0.73 6.14 5.56
C PHE A 185 0.76 5.95 5.86
N ILE A 186 1.43 5.14 5.05
CA ILE A 186 2.85 4.81 5.21
C ILE A 186 3.56 5.11 3.88
N GLY A 187 4.61 5.92 3.92
CA GLY A 187 5.40 6.23 2.72
C GLY A 187 6.20 5.02 2.23
N ALA A 188 5.86 4.50 1.06
CA ALA A 188 6.58 3.40 0.38
C ALA A 188 7.65 3.94 -0.58
N VAL A 189 8.49 4.85 -0.08
CA VAL A 189 9.52 5.57 -0.83
C VAL A 189 10.90 5.38 -0.19
N ALA A 190 11.96 5.59 -0.98
CA ALA A 190 13.33 5.54 -0.46
C ALA A 190 13.72 6.83 0.27
N TYR A 191 13.33 7.96 -0.29
CA TYR A 191 13.59 9.30 0.21
C TYR A 191 12.33 10.13 0.00
N SER A 192 12.07 11.10 0.88
CA SER A 192 10.84 11.93 0.99
C SER A 192 9.84 11.48 2.06
N ASN A 193 8.90 12.37 2.37
CA ASN A 193 7.76 12.12 3.23
C ASN A 193 6.48 12.34 2.41
N PRO A 194 6.00 11.31 1.68
CA PRO A 194 4.93 11.50 0.69
C PRO A 194 3.57 11.74 1.36
N THR A 195 3.46 11.50 2.67
CA THR A 195 2.26 11.77 3.47
C THR A 195 2.20 13.21 4.01
N MET A 196 3.28 13.99 3.90
CA MET A 196 3.38 15.33 4.51
C MET A 196 2.39 16.35 3.93
N ASN A 197 2.07 16.23 2.64
CA ASN A 197 1.26 17.20 1.89
C ASN A 197 -0.15 16.68 1.60
N LEU A 198 -0.60 15.67 2.35
CA LEU A 198 -1.94 15.12 2.19
C LEU A 198 -2.90 15.85 3.12
N ASP A 199 -3.69 16.78 2.58
CA ASP A 199 -4.68 17.57 3.34
C ASP A 199 -5.77 16.71 3.99
N ILE A 200 -5.91 15.46 3.54
CA ILE A 200 -6.87 14.49 4.08
C ILE A 200 -6.42 13.83 5.39
N ILE A 201 -5.18 14.05 5.82
CA ILE A 201 -4.62 13.43 7.03
C ILE A 201 -5.10 14.20 8.26
N ASP A 202 -5.69 13.48 9.22
CA ASP A 202 -6.18 14.08 10.47
C ASP A 202 -5.02 14.29 11.46
N GLN A 203 -4.06 13.35 11.49
CA GLN A 203 -2.92 13.39 12.41
C GLN A 203 -1.67 12.75 11.76
N SER A 204 -0.50 13.31 12.04
CA SER A 204 0.79 12.68 11.70
C SER A 204 1.55 12.31 12.98
N ILE A 205 1.95 11.05 13.09
CA ILE A 205 2.64 10.50 14.26
C ILE A 205 4.02 9.94 13.90
N SER A 206 4.94 9.97 14.86
CA SER A 206 6.21 9.25 14.81
C SER A 206 6.21 8.13 15.86
N ILE A 207 6.46 6.90 15.41
CA ILE A 207 6.47 5.69 16.25
C ILE A 207 7.89 5.30 16.73
N SER A 208 8.90 6.09 16.39
CA SER A 208 10.30 5.87 16.77
C SER A 208 11.07 7.18 16.76
N GLU A 209 12.17 7.22 17.51
CA GLU A 209 13.14 8.32 17.45
C GLU A 209 14.05 8.23 16.21
N PHE A 210 14.11 7.06 15.59
CA PHE A 210 14.92 6.78 14.42
C PHE A 210 14.06 6.62 13.16
N SER A 211 14.68 6.86 12.00
CA SER A 211 14.06 6.54 10.72
C SER A 211 13.84 5.03 10.61
N LEU A 212 12.59 4.62 10.36
CA LEU A 212 12.23 3.22 10.15
C LEU A 212 12.03 2.93 8.68
N SER A 213 12.24 1.68 8.27
CA SER A 213 11.82 1.24 6.95
C SER A 213 10.29 1.19 6.87
N ALA A 214 9.74 1.40 5.67
CA ALA A 214 8.29 1.30 5.46
C ALA A 214 7.74 -0.07 5.86
N ALA A 215 8.50 -1.15 5.61
CA ALA A 215 8.12 -2.51 6.01
C ALA A 215 8.09 -2.67 7.54
N THR A 216 9.04 -2.07 8.26
CA THR A 216 9.04 -2.03 9.73
C THR A 216 7.81 -1.29 10.24
N CYS A 217 7.46 -0.14 9.67
CA CYS A 217 6.24 0.58 10.02
C CYS A 217 4.99 -0.27 9.81
N CYS A 218 4.88 -0.97 8.66
CA CYS A 218 3.80 -1.90 8.38
C CYS A 218 3.70 -2.99 9.46
N SER A 219 4.82 -3.64 9.78
CA SER A 219 4.87 -4.69 10.81
C SER A 219 4.50 -4.17 12.18
N SER A 220 5.03 -3.03 12.60
CA SER A 220 4.71 -2.44 13.91
C SER A 220 3.22 -2.15 14.04
N ILE A 221 2.59 -1.54 13.02
CA ILE A 221 1.14 -1.31 13.03
C ILE A 221 0.39 -2.64 13.11
N CYS A 222 0.71 -3.63 12.25
CA CYS A 222 0.03 -4.92 12.29
C CYS A 222 0.16 -5.58 13.66
N SER A 223 1.37 -5.65 14.22
CA SER A 223 1.63 -6.32 15.51
C SER A 223 0.92 -5.66 16.68
N GLU A 224 0.83 -4.33 16.72
CA GLU A 224 0.13 -3.65 17.82
C GLU A 224 -1.39 -3.84 17.74
N PHE A 225 -1.97 -3.90 16.53
CA PHE A 225 -3.39 -4.25 16.38
C PHE A 225 -3.66 -5.73 16.63
N GLU A 226 -2.73 -6.62 16.28
CA GLU A 226 -2.79 -8.05 16.63
C GLU A 226 -2.82 -8.25 18.15
N ASN A 227 -1.98 -7.50 18.89
CA ASN A 227 -1.97 -7.50 20.35
C ASN A 227 -3.26 -6.91 20.93
N LEU A 228 -3.68 -5.74 20.42
CA LEU A 228 -4.89 -5.04 20.89
C LEU A 228 -6.14 -5.93 20.75
N TRP A 229 -6.25 -6.66 19.65
CA TRP A 229 -7.37 -7.53 19.33
C TRP A 229 -7.19 -8.98 19.77
N LYS A 230 -6.08 -9.31 20.44
CA LYS A 230 -5.79 -10.64 20.98
C LYS A 230 -5.91 -11.74 19.93
N LEU A 231 -5.25 -11.53 18.78
CA LEU A 231 -5.20 -12.50 17.69
C LEU A 231 -4.22 -13.66 17.96
N PHE A 232 -3.55 -13.62 19.11
CA PHE A 232 -2.66 -14.64 19.66
C PHE A 232 -2.98 -14.90 21.13
#